data_AF-A0A9D5BHB3-F1
#
_entry.id   AF-A0A9D5BHB3-F1
#
_cell.length_a   1.000
_cell.length_b   1.000
_cell.length_c   1.000
_cell.angle_alpha   90.00
_cell.angle_beta   90.00
_cell.angle_gamma   90.00
#
_symmetry.space_group_name_H-M   'P 1'
#
loop_
_entity.id
_entity.type
_entity.pdbx_description
1 polymer ?
#
loop_
_entity_poly.entity_id
_entity_poly.type
_entity_poly.pdbx_seq_one_letter_code
_entity_poly.pdbx_strand_id
1 'polypeptide(L)'
;MSFMKGNLLSRTRKLVKGLAKAEPVWLKAMEQAPPATFPRPEGKIPTITLPEDVYVKRFYKKYPESKYHDPIKFNAIDPPPSRLFALRVLELKEQGIVEEEAMEVADMEYLAEKKAKKKAYARLKQIARLQGKRLPPNPYPCPIKEIQAEEKKYVRDRFFNPKILEIVKQKKEESMQRFGRGDW
;
A
#
# COMPACT_ATOMS: atom_id res chain seq x y z
N MET A 1 -38.87 -15.00 -32.51
CA MET A 1 -38.72 -13.75 -31.72
C MET A 1 -38.64 -14.09 -30.24
N SER A 2 -37.47 -14.05 -29.60
CA SER A 2 -37.35 -14.40 -28.17
C SER A 2 -37.88 -13.26 -27.28
N PHE A 3 -38.92 -13.52 -26.48
CA PHE A 3 -39.44 -12.60 -25.46
C PHE A 3 -38.42 -12.25 -24.37
N MET A 4 -37.32 -13.01 -24.30
CA MET A 4 -36.33 -12.93 -23.22
C MET A 4 -35.02 -12.23 -23.63
N LYS A 5 -34.87 -11.75 -24.86
CA LYS A 5 -33.65 -11.03 -25.28
C LYS A 5 -33.81 -9.51 -25.08
N GLY A 6 -32.91 -8.89 -24.31
CA GLY A 6 -32.91 -7.44 -24.01
C GLY A 6 -32.60 -7.08 -22.55
N ASN A 7 -32.58 -5.79 -22.24
CA ASN A 7 -32.38 -5.23 -20.90
C ASN A 7 -33.63 -5.45 -20.01
N LEU A 8 -33.48 -5.32 -18.69
CA LEU A 8 -34.56 -5.52 -17.72
C LEU A 8 -35.83 -4.71 -18.07
N LEU A 9 -35.66 -3.41 -18.35
CA LEU A 9 -36.76 -2.50 -18.68
C LEU A 9 -37.49 -2.89 -19.97
N SER A 10 -36.78 -3.33 -21.01
CA SER A 10 -37.43 -3.77 -22.25
C SER A 10 -38.13 -5.12 -22.10
N ARG A 11 -37.65 -5.99 -21.20
CA ARG A 11 -38.31 -7.26 -20.85
C ARG A 11 -39.57 -7.04 -20.04
N THR A 12 -39.52 -6.26 -18.96
CA THR A 12 -40.68 -6.01 -18.10
C THR A 12 -41.78 -5.27 -18.84
N ARG A 13 -41.43 -4.29 -19.67
CA ARG A 13 -42.39 -3.63 -20.56
C ARG A 13 -43.12 -4.62 -21.47
N LYS A 14 -42.42 -5.60 -22.06
CA LYS A 14 -43.03 -6.63 -22.91
C LYS A 14 -43.95 -7.57 -22.13
N LEU A 15 -43.57 -7.96 -20.91
CA LEU A 15 -44.36 -8.86 -20.06
C LEU A 15 -45.62 -8.19 -19.52
N VAL A 16 -45.54 -6.92 -19.12
CA VAL A 16 -46.71 -6.14 -18.68
C VAL A 16 -47.66 -5.89 -19.85
N LYS A 17 -47.13 -5.52 -21.04
CA LYS A 17 -47.95 -5.37 -22.25
C LYS A 17 -48.62 -6.66 -22.70
N GLY A 18 -47.95 -7.81 -22.50
CA GLY A 18 -48.51 -9.13 -22.79
C GLY A 18 -49.44 -9.68 -21.71
N LEU A 19 -49.78 -8.88 -20.69
CA LEU A 19 -50.62 -9.26 -19.55
C LEU A 19 -50.11 -10.50 -18.77
N ALA A 20 -48.84 -10.86 -18.97
CA ALA A 20 -48.22 -12.01 -18.31
C ALA A 20 -47.80 -11.69 -16.87
N LYS A 21 -47.65 -10.40 -16.53
CA LYS A 21 -47.33 -9.90 -15.19
C LYS A 21 -48.04 -8.58 -14.92
N ALA A 22 -48.44 -8.36 -13.67
CA ALA A 22 -48.92 -7.06 -13.20
C ALA A 22 -47.82 -5.99 -13.30
N GLU A 23 -48.22 -4.74 -13.50
CA GLU A 23 -47.29 -3.60 -13.58
C GLU A 23 -46.56 -3.42 -12.23
N PRO A 24 -45.22 -3.56 -12.18
CA PRO A 24 -44.50 -3.34 -10.94
C PRO A 24 -44.39 -1.84 -10.65
N VAL A 25 -44.47 -1.49 -9.36
CA VAL A 25 -44.47 -0.09 -8.87
C VAL A 25 -43.28 0.73 -9.39
N TRP A 26 -42.12 0.09 -9.58
CA TRP A 26 -40.89 0.74 -10.05
C TRP A 26 -40.83 0.98 -11.57
N LEU A 27 -41.75 0.42 -12.37
CA LEU A 27 -41.67 0.53 -13.84
C LEU A 27 -41.76 1.98 -14.31
N LYS A 28 -42.74 2.74 -13.80
CA LYS A 28 -42.95 4.14 -14.16
C LYS A 28 -41.74 5.01 -13.84
N ALA A 29 -41.16 4.81 -12.65
CA ALA A 29 -39.95 5.54 -12.23
C ALA A 29 -38.75 5.20 -13.13
N MET A 30 -38.57 3.93 -13.50
CA MET A 30 -37.47 3.49 -14.36
C MET A 30 -37.66 3.89 -15.82
N GLU A 31 -38.89 4.07 -16.30
CA GLU A 31 -39.17 4.61 -17.62
C GLU A 31 -38.94 6.12 -17.70
N GLN A 32 -39.25 6.84 -16.62
CA GLN A 32 -38.97 8.27 -16.51
C GLN A 32 -37.47 8.56 -16.38
N ALA A 33 -36.74 7.71 -15.64
CA ALA A 33 -35.30 7.83 -15.44
C ALA A 33 -34.60 6.47 -15.68
N PRO A 34 -34.37 6.10 -16.95
CA PRO A 34 -33.63 4.88 -17.25
C PRO A 34 -32.18 5.00 -16.80
N PRO A 35 -31.53 3.87 -16.41
CA PRO A 35 -30.12 3.89 -16.05
C PRO A 35 -29.26 4.35 -17.24
N ALA A 36 -28.22 5.13 -16.96
CA ALA A 36 -27.30 5.62 -17.99
C ALA A 36 -26.62 4.44 -18.72
N THR A 37 -26.64 4.47 -20.05
CA THR A 37 -25.96 3.49 -20.89
C THR A 37 -24.68 4.08 -21.46
N PHE A 38 -23.54 3.49 -21.12
CA PHE A 38 -22.25 3.83 -21.72
C PHE A 38 -22.00 2.97 -22.96
N PRO A 39 -21.29 3.50 -23.98
CA PRO A 39 -20.83 2.67 -25.09
C PRO A 39 -19.98 1.53 -24.52
N ARG A 40 -20.19 0.32 -25.04
CA ARG A 40 -19.40 -0.82 -24.61
C ARG A 40 -17.95 -0.56 -25.06
N PRO A 41 -16.96 -0.56 -24.14
CA PRO A 41 -15.58 -0.38 -24.56
C PRO A 41 -15.19 -1.55 -25.46
N GLU A 42 -14.77 -1.23 -26.68
CA GLU A 42 -14.19 -2.22 -27.57
C GLU A 42 -12.71 -2.37 -27.22
N GLY A 43 -12.30 -3.57 -26.80
CA GLY A 43 -10.91 -3.89 -26.50
C GLY A 43 -10.48 -3.69 -25.05
N LYS A 44 -9.17 -3.53 -24.85
CA LYS A 44 -8.54 -3.44 -23.52
C LYS A 44 -8.56 -1.98 -23.03
N ILE A 45 -8.89 -1.80 -21.75
CA ILE A 45 -8.85 -0.49 -21.08
C ILE A 45 -7.38 -0.02 -21.03
N PRO A 46 -7.06 1.21 -21.48
CA PRO A 46 -5.71 1.73 -21.45
C PRO A 46 -5.24 1.97 -20.00
N THR A 47 -3.96 1.69 -19.75
CA THR A 47 -3.32 2.00 -18.46
C THR A 47 -3.09 3.50 -18.36
N ILE A 48 -3.59 4.12 -17.30
CA ILE A 48 -3.33 5.55 -17.02
C ILE A 48 -1.88 5.68 -16.52
N THR A 49 -1.10 6.54 -17.16
CA THR A 49 0.28 6.87 -16.77
C THR A 49 0.43 8.36 -16.60
N LEU A 50 1.11 8.77 -15.54
CA LEU A 50 1.39 10.18 -15.25
C LEU A 50 2.84 10.54 -15.61
N PRO A 51 3.13 11.79 -15.98
CA PRO A 51 4.50 12.20 -16.33
C PRO A 51 5.48 12.03 -15.15
N GLU A 52 5.01 12.17 -13.91
CA GLU A 52 5.84 11.99 -12.71
C GLU A 52 6.26 10.53 -12.45
N ASP A 53 5.55 9.54 -13.02
CA ASP A 53 5.73 8.12 -12.70
C ASP A 53 7.15 7.62 -12.99
N VAL A 54 7.81 8.20 -14.00
CA VAL A 54 9.19 7.89 -14.37
C VAL A 54 10.14 8.25 -13.23
N TYR A 55 9.99 9.44 -12.65
CA TYR A 55 10.86 9.93 -11.58
C TYR A 55 10.54 9.28 -10.24
N VAL A 56 9.27 8.97 -9.96
CA VAL A 56 8.88 8.17 -8.78
C VAL A 56 9.59 6.81 -8.80
N LYS A 57 9.64 6.13 -9.95
CA LYS A 57 10.37 4.85 -10.10
C LYS A 57 11.87 5.03 -9.87
N ARG A 58 12.48 6.09 -10.42
CA ARG A 58 13.90 6.41 -10.20
C ARG A 58 14.20 6.71 -8.73
N PHE A 59 13.32 7.44 -8.04
CA PHE A 59 13.42 7.74 -6.62
C PHE A 59 13.45 6.46 -5.79
N TYR A 60 12.52 5.53 -6.02
CA TYR A 60 12.49 4.25 -5.27
C TYR A 60 13.66 3.34 -5.61
N LYS A 61 14.24 3.44 -6.81
CA LYS A 61 15.48 2.75 -7.17
C LYS A 61 16.67 3.27 -6.35
N LYS A 62 16.73 4.59 -6.13
CA LYS A 62 17.78 5.24 -5.33
C LYS A 62 17.57 5.07 -3.82
N TYR A 63 16.32 5.13 -3.36
CA TYR A 63 15.93 5.06 -1.95
C TYR A 63 14.91 3.94 -1.70
N PRO A 64 15.32 2.66 -1.69
CA PRO A 64 14.40 1.55 -1.45
C PRO A 64 13.74 1.62 -0.07
N GLU A 65 14.46 2.11 0.94
CA GLU A 65 13.98 2.26 2.32
C GLU A 65 12.83 3.26 2.47
N SER A 66 12.68 4.19 1.53
CA SER A 66 11.60 5.20 1.57
C SER A 66 10.21 4.57 1.53
N LYS A 67 10.07 3.37 0.94
CA LYS A 67 8.81 2.62 0.93
C LYS A 67 8.29 2.32 2.35
N TYR A 68 9.19 2.12 3.29
CA TYR A 68 8.86 1.85 4.70
C TYR A 68 8.78 3.12 5.53
N HIS A 69 9.69 4.06 5.29
CA HIS A 69 9.74 5.31 6.06
C HIS A 69 8.55 6.24 5.77
N ASP A 70 8.20 6.38 4.49
CA ASP A 70 7.22 7.33 4.02
C ASP A 70 6.16 6.59 3.16
N PRO A 71 5.36 5.70 3.78
CA PRO A 71 4.35 4.93 3.06
C PRO A 71 3.25 5.86 2.52
N ILE A 72 2.62 5.45 1.41
CA ILE A 72 1.48 6.16 0.84
C ILE A 72 0.31 6.05 1.82
N LYS A 73 -0.02 7.17 2.47
CA LYS A 73 -1.15 7.28 3.38
C LYS A 73 -2.36 7.77 2.59
N PHE A 74 -3.35 6.90 2.39
CA PHE A 74 -4.59 7.24 1.66
C PHE A 74 -5.35 8.42 2.30
N ASN A 75 -5.24 8.60 3.61
CA ASN A 75 -5.92 9.66 4.35
C ASN A 75 -5.10 10.96 4.46
N ALA A 76 -3.84 10.96 4.00
CA ALA A 76 -3.02 12.16 4.07
C ALA A 76 -3.35 13.10 2.91
N ILE A 77 -3.46 14.39 3.23
CA ILE A 77 -3.59 15.46 2.23
C ILE A 77 -2.25 15.66 1.51
N ASP A 78 -1.16 15.58 2.27
CA ASP A 78 0.17 15.82 1.73
C ASP A 78 0.66 14.64 0.89
N PRO A 79 1.22 14.90 -0.30
CA PRO A 79 1.77 13.86 -1.15
C PRO A 79 3.00 13.19 -0.51
N PRO A 80 3.27 11.92 -0.83
CA PRO A 80 4.47 11.25 -0.34
C PRO A 80 5.74 11.91 -0.89
N PRO A 81 6.90 11.80 -0.21
CA PRO A 81 8.15 12.42 -0.64
C PRO A 81 8.59 12.01 -2.05
N SER A 82 8.29 10.79 -2.47
CA SER A 82 8.57 10.31 -3.83
C SER A 82 7.81 11.10 -4.90
N ARG A 83 6.56 11.48 -4.61
CA ARG A 83 5.74 12.32 -5.50
C ARG A 83 6.21 13.78 -5.45
N LEU A 84 6.54 14.32 -4.28
CA LEU A 84 7.12 15.67 -4.15
C LEU A 84 8.41 15.81 -4.96
N PHE A 85 9.32 14.84 -4.84
CA PHE A 85 10.54 14.78 -5.64
C PHE A 85 10.23 14.80 -7.14
N ALA A 86 9.30 13.97 -7.59
CA ALA A 86 8.98 13.85 -9.00
C ALA A 86 8.30 15.11 -9.56
N LEU A 87 7.38 15.72 -8.80
CA LEU A 87 6.76 17.00 -9.15
C LEU A 87 7.80 18.10 -9.23
N ARG A 88 8.74 18.15 -8.27
CA ARG A 88 9.82 19.12 -8.28
C ARG A 88 10.70 19.02 -9.52
N VAL A 89 11.04 17.81 -9.94
CA VAL A 89 11.80 17.60 -11.19
C VAL A 89 11.03 18.11 -12.40
N LEU A 90 9.72 17.88 -12.45
CA LEU A 90 8.87 18.40 -13.53
C LEU A 90 8.81 19.93 -13.52
N GLU A 91 8.63 20.56 -12.36
CA GLU A 91 8.64 22.03 -12.22
C GLU A 91 9.95 22.64 -12.72
N LEU A 92 11.10 22.07 -12.34
CA LEU A 92 12.41 22.55 -12.77
C LEU A 92 12.62 22.35 -14.27
N LYS A 93 12.08 21.26 -14.84
CA LYS A 93 12.11 21.01 -16.28
C LYS A 93 11.24 21.99 -17.05
N GLU A 94 10.08 22.37 -16.51
CA GLU A 94 9.23 23.42 -17.07
C GLU A 94 9.93 24.79 -17.08
N GLN A 95 10.82 25.04 -16.12
CA GLN A 95 11.69 26.23 -16.09
C GLN A 95 12.86 26.17 -17.07
N GLY A 96 13.04 25.06 -17.80
CA GLY A 96 14.09 24.87 -18.80
C GLY A 96 15.40 24.28 -18.26
N ILE A 97 15.42 23.77 -17.03
CA ILE A 97 16.59 23.11 -16.46
C ILE A 97 16.75 21.71 -17.07
N VAL A 98 18.00 21.29 -17.25
CA VAL A 98 18.34 19.94 -17.74
C VAL A 98 17.85 18.89 -16.73
N GLU A 99 17.34 17.76 -17.23
CA GLU A 99 16.72 16.72 -16.40
C GLU A 99 17.65 16.18 -15.29
N GLU A 100 18.94 16.03 -15.58
CA GLU A 100 19.93 15.54 -14.61
C GLU A 100 20.13 16.53 -13.47
N GLU A 101 20.36 17.80 -13.79
CA GLU A 101 20.49 18.89 -12.81
C GLU A 101 19.21 19.05 -11.99
N ALA A 102 18.03 18.98 -12.62
CA ALA A 102 16.75 19.03 -11.95
C ALA A 102 16.58 17.89 -10.92
N MET A 103 17.01 16.67 -11.27
CA MET A 103 17.00 15.53 -10.35
C MET A 103 17.95 15.75 -9.17
N GLU A 104 19.13 16.32 -9.39
CA GLU A 104 20.09 16.61 -8.32
C GLU A 104 19.58 17.67 -7.35
N VAL A 105 18.97 18.75 -7.86
CA VAL A 105 18.35 19.79 -7.03
C VAL A 105 17.23 19.20 -6.18
N ALA A 106 16.32 18.44 -6.78
CA ALA A 106 15.23 17.77 -6.05
C ALA A 106 15.76 16.78 -5.01
N ASP A 107 16.88 16.11 -5.28
CA ASP A 107 17.52 15.18 -4.36
C ASP A 107 18.11 15.90 -3.15
N MET A 108 18.76 17.04 -3.39
CA MET A 108 19.31 17.90 -2.36
C MET A 108 18.22 18.45 -1.45
N GLU A 109 17.09 18.89 -2.01
CA GLU A 109 15.91 19.33 -1.25
C GLU A 109 15.37 18.18 -0.36
N TYR A 110 15.18 16.99 -0.92
CA TYR A 110 14.73 15.81 -0.17
C TYR A 110 15.69 15.44 0.98
N LEU A 111 17.01 15.45 0.73
CA LEU A 111 18.00 15.16 1.76
C LEU A 111 18.04 16.24 2.85
N ALA A 112 17.83 17.51 2.50
CA ALA A 112 17.73 18.61 3.45
C ALA A 112 16.52 18.42 4.38
N GLU A 113 15.35 18.11 3.84
CA GLU A 113 14.15 17.81 4.62
C GLU A 113 14.35 16.61 5.54
N LYS A 114 14.96 15.53 5.02
CA LYS A 114 15.27 14.34 5.81
C LYS A 114 16.21 14.64 6.97
N LYS A 115 17.23 15.48 6.75
CA LYS A 115 18.14 15.96 7.79
C LYS A 115 17.41 16.83 8.82
N ALA A 116 16.52 17.72 8.38
CA ALA A 116 15.72 18.58 9.25
C ALA A 116 14.79 17.75 10.15
N LYS A 117 14.06 16.77 9.59
CA LYS A 117 13.22 15.83 10.34
C LYS A 117 14.02 15.05 11.41
N LYS A 118 15.23 14.60 11.07
CA LYS A 118 16.12 13.93 12.04
C LYS A 118 16.56 14.87 13.17
N LYS A 119 16.91 16.12 12.87
CA LYS A 119 17.28 17.13 13.89
C LYS A 119 16.09 17.46 14.79
N ALA A 120 14.91 17.64 14.22
CA ALA A 120 13.67 17.88 14.96
C ALA A 120 13.37 16.71 15.91
N TYR A 121 13.45 15.48 15.43
CA TYR A 121 13.29 14.28 16.25
C TYR A 121 14.33 14.20 17.39
N ALA A 122 15.60 14.49 17.11
CA ALA A 122 16.64 14.50 18.14
C ALA A 122 16.33 15.52 19.25
N ARG A 123 15.82 16.71 18.87
CA ARG A 123 15.41 17.74 19.83
C ARG A 123 14.20 17.30 20.65
N LEU A 124 13.17 16.76 20.00
CA LEU A 124 11.98 16.22 20.68
C LEU A 124 12.34 15.08 21.64
N LYS A 125 13.29 14.22 21.25
CA LYS A 125 13.81 13.13 22.08
C LYS A 125 14.51 13.65 23.35
N GLN A 126 15.30 14.73 23.23
CA GLN A 126 15.93 15.37 24.38
C GLN A 126 14.87 15.93 25.34
N ILE A 127 13.87 16.65 24.81
CA ILE A 127 12.78 17.22 25.60
C ILE A 127 11.98 16.11 26.30
N ALA A 128 11.63 15.04 25.60
CA ALA A 128 10.89 13.91 26.19
C ALA A 128 11.64 13.25 27.34
N ARG A 129 12.96 13.10 27.23
CA ARG A 129 13.81 12.58 28.31
C ARG A 129 13.80 13.50 29.54
N LEU A 130 13.96 14.80 29.34
CA LEU A 130 13.91 15.78 30.43
C LEU A 130 12.55 15.82 31.12
N GLN A 131 11.46 15.63 30.37
CA GLN A 131 10.11 15.58 30.90
C GLN A 131 9.72 14.21 31.49
N GLY A 132 10.58 13.19 31.41
CA GLY A 132 10.26 11.82 31.82
C GLY A 132 9.14 11.16 31.01
N LYS A 133 8.80 11.70 29.83
CA LYS A 133 7.73 11.18 28.96
C LYS A 133 8.27 10.08 28.05
N ARG A 134 7.34 9.28 27.51
CA ARG A 134 7.66 8.31 26.45
C ARG A 134 8.29 9.03 25.25
N LEU A 135 9.26 8.36 24.63
CA LEU A 135 9.96 8.91 23.48
C LEU A 135 9.00 9.05 22.29
N PRO A 136 9.13 10.12 21.48
CA PRO A 136 8.38 10.23 20.24
C PRO A 136 8.73 9.07 19.30
N PRO A 137 7.83 8.71 18.37
CA PRO A 137 8.11 7.71 17.36
C PRO A 137 9.27 8.16 16.45
N ASN A 138 10.12 7.22 16.05
CA ASN A 138 11.24 7.51 15.15
C ASN A 138 10.71 7.81 13.75
N PRO A 139 11.06 8.96 13.13
CA PRO A 139 10.61 9.28 11.77
C PRO A 139 11.20 8.36 10.70
N TYR A 140 12.34 7.72 10.96
CA TYR A 140 12.99 6.82 10.00
C TYR A 140 13.37 5.50 10.70
N PRO A 141 12.40 4.60 10.94
CA PRO A 141 12.67 3.31 11.56
C PRO A 141 13.43 2.39 10.60
N CYS A 142 14.39 1.62 11.11
CA CYS A 142 15.04 0.57 10.31
C CYS A 142 14.12 -0.65 10.31
N PRO A 143 13.62 -1.13 9.15
CA PRO A 143 12.68 -2.25 9.10
C PRO A 143 13.22 -3.50 9.80
N ILE A 144 14.51 -3.78 9.61
CA ILE A 144 15.20 -4.91 10.25
C ILE A 144 15.14 -4.82 11.79
N LYS A 145 15.29 -3.62 12.36
CA LYS A 145 15.28 -3.44 13.82
C LYS A 145 13.88 -3.59 14.40
N GLU A 146 12.85 -3.23 13.64
CA GLU A 146 11.46 -3.45 14.05
C GLU A 146 11.12 -4.93 14.05
N ILE A 147 11.43 -5.64 12.96
CA ILE A 147 11.26 -7.09 12.88
C ILE A 147 12.04 -7.79 14.00
N GLN A 148 13.32 -7.44 14.20
CA GLN A 148 14.11 -8.01 15.29
C GLN A 148 13.54 -7.70 16.67
N ALA A 149 12.97 -6.51 16.90
CA ALA A 149 12.34 -6.17 18.17
C ALA A 149 11.08 -6.99 18.43
N GLU A 150 10.27 -7.25 17.41
CA GLU A 150 9.10 -8.13 17.46
C GLU A 150 9.52 -9.59 17.70
N GLU A 151 10.52 -10.06 16.97
CA GLU A 151 11.03 -11.44 17.05
C GLU A 151 11.79 -11.73 18.34
N LYS A 152 12.40 -10.72 18.97
CA LYS A 152 13.21 -10.88 20.18
C LYS A 152 12.48 -11.63 21.29
N LYS A 153 11.17 -11.41 21.43
CA LYS A 153 10.33 -12.14 22.39
C LYS A 153 10.34 -13.63 22.08
N TYR A 154 10.01 -14.01 20.85
CA TYR A 154 9.97 -15.40 20.42
C TYR A 154 11.34 -16.07 20.44
N VAL A 155 12.40 -15.35 20.04
CA VAL A 155 13.78 -15.85 20.12
C VAL A 155 14.15 -16.13 21.57
N ARG A 156 13.84 -15.24 22.50
CA ARG A 156 14.09 -15.47 23.93
C ARG A 156 13.28 -16.66 24.44
N ASP A 157 12.00 -16.74 24.10
CA ASP A 157 11.15 -17.86 24.53
C ASP A 157 11.67 -19.22 24.04
N ARG A 158 12.25 -19.31 22.83
CA ARG A 158 12.86 -20.57 22.34
C ARG A 158 13.94 -21.14 23.25
N PHE A 159 14.73 -20.28 23.90
CA PHE A 159 15.85 -20.72 24.73
C PHE A 159 15.50 -20.81 26.22
N PHE A 160 14.55 -20.00 26.70
CA PHE A 160 14.28 -19.86 28.13
C PHE A 160 12.91 -20.40 28.56
N ASN A 161 11.99 -20.70 27.63
CA ASN A 161 10.69 -21.25 27.99
C ASN A 161 10.79 -22.77 28.20
N PRO A 162 10.52 -23.29 29.42
CA PRO A 162 10.66 -24.70 29.73
C PRO A 162 9.79 -25.59 28.84
N LYS A 163 8.57 -25.16 28.52
CA LYS A 163 7.64 -25.90 27.64
C LYS A 163 8.18 -26.06 26.23
N ILE A 164 8.87 -25.04 25.70
CA ILE A 164 9.45 -25.11 24.36
C ILE A 164 10.67 -26.03 24.36
N LEU A 165 11.50 -25.97 25.41
CA LEU A 165 12.64 -26.87 25.57
C LEU A 165 12.21 -28.34 25.67
N GLU A 166 11.11 -28.63 26.39
CA GLU A 166 10.51 -29.96 26.46
C GLU A 166 10.08 -30.46 25.09
N ILE A 167 9.37 -29.64 24.32
CA ILE A 167 8.97 -29.97 22.94
C ILE A 167 10.19 -30.22 22.03
N VAL A 168 11.24 -29.42 22.17
CA VAL A 168 12.49 -29.60 21.41
C VAL A 168 13.19 -30.90 21.78
N LYS A 169 13.23 -31.27 23.07
CA LYS A 169 13.77 -32.56 23.54
C LYS A 169 12.98 -33.74 22.98
N GLN A 170 11.65 -33.70 23.09
CA GLN A 170 10.76 -34.73 22.53
C GLN A 170 11.00 -34.91 21.02
N LYS A 171 11.07 -33.82 20.25
CA LYS A 171 11.38 -33.89 18.81
C LYS A 171 12.77 -34.45 18.51
N LYS A 172 13.76 -34.16 19.36
CA LYS A 172 15.12 -34.71 19.21
C LYS A 172 15.14 -36.22 19.48
N GLU A 173 14.40 -36.68 20.48
CA GLU A 173 14.21 -38.10 20.80
C GLU A 173 13.45 -38.83 19.69
N GLU A 174 12.36 -38.27 19.17
CA GLU A 174 11.63 -38.81 18.02
C GLU A 174 12.50 -38.89 16.76
N SER A 175 13.33 -37.86 16.50
CA SER A 175 14.28 -37.86 15.38
C SER A 175 15.34 -38.96 15.54
N MET A 176 15.91 -39.12 16.73
CA MET A 176 16.87 -40.19 17.02
C MET A 176 16.23 -41.59 16.90
N GLN A 177 14.96 -41.75 17.25
CA GLN A 177 14.26 -43.02 17.03
C GLN A 177 13.96 -43.29 15.55
N ARG A 178 13.68 -42.24 14.75
CA ARG A 178 13.43 -42.35 13.30
C ARG A 178 14.68 -42.54 12.47
N PHE A 179 15.81 -41.91 12.82
CA PHE A 179 17.04 -41.90 12.03
C PHE A 179 18.22 -42.64 12.69
N GLY A 180 18.14 -43.00 13.97
CA GLY A 180 19.18 -43.72 14.72
C GLY A 180 19.04 -45.25 14.71
N ARG A 181 18.09 -45.80 13.94
CA ARG A 181 18.01 -47.24 13.60
C ARG A 181 18.47 -47.51 12.16
N GLY A 182 19.49 -46.80 11.71
CA GLY A 182 20.26 -47.18 10.53
C GLY A 182 21.59 -47.74 11.01
N ASP A 183 21.70 -49.07 11.07
CA ASP A 183 22.98 -49.77 11.21
C ASP A 183 23.94 -49.27 10.11
N TRP A 184 25.02 -48.64 10.53
CA TRP A 184 26.32 -48.58 9.86
C TRP A 184 27.40 -48.62 10.95
#